data_AF-A0A1I4LX07-F1
#
_entry.id   AF-A0A1I4LX07-F1
#
_cell.length_a   1.000
_cell.length_b   1.000
_cell.length_c   1.000
_cell.angle_alpha   90.00
_cell.angle_beta   90.00
_cell.angle_gamma   90.00
#
_symmetry.space_group_name_H-M   'P 1'
#
loop_
_entity.id
_entity.type
_entity.pdbx_description
1 polymer ?
#
loop_
_entity_poly.entity_id
_entity_poly.type
_entity_poly.pdbx_seq_one_letter_code
_entity_poly.pdbx_strand_id
1 'polypeptide(L)'
;MNSGGVVLHLPEGWLLDRSEMPPFYHKLQHGFEELGIRCTLEEVDASDPQSRIAGDRDFHIFNHRRVVHPRALNAGVAYVYPFWNLDPQGIRAHSSIADMPFRAHKVDGDKARAFLGKLRGRWAEQRQSRYAQPEDREDIPENAVAVFFQSEGHRGVDETCFMDRWQMLEATLLGWPGPVVVKPHPREMEEAVFVRLLEVQARHPRLVISQGNIHDILSACVRVVTINSAVGIEAYMHRKPVILCGQTDFHHIADTARAPDELIALLGKAPAGRVYAKYLYWYFCRNCVDAGRADVAGQAVRRIEATGFELVRGNGG
;
A
#
# COMPACT_ATOMS: atom_id res chain seq x y z
N MET A 1 16.10 -31.07 -20.93
CA MET A 1 15.85 -29.69 -21.38
C MET A 1 15.50 -28.87 -20.14
N ASN A 2 16.47 -28.18 -19.56
CA ASN A 2 16.29 -27.42 -18.31
C ASN A 2 15.77 -26.02 -18.63
N SER A 3 14.46 -25.79 -18.53
CA SER A 3 13.91 -24.44 -18.37
C SER A 3 13.34 -24.29 -16.97
N GLY A 4 13.84 -23.30 -16.24
CA GLY A 4 13.54 -22.97 -14.85
C GLY A 4 14.08 -21.57 -14.50
N GLY A 5 13.94 -20.62 -15.43
CA GLY A 5 14.31 -19.22 -15.27
C GLY A 5 13.15 -18.37 -14.74
N VAL A 6 13.30 -17.04 -14.80
CA VAL A 6 12.27 -16.07 -14.40
C VAL A 6 11.89 -15.18 -15.57
N VAL A 7 10.60 -14.94 -15.77
CA VAL A 7 10.05 -13.96 -16.71
C VAL A 7 9.42 -12.81 -15.92
N LEU A 8 9.84 -11.57 -16.16
CA LEU A 8 9.21 -10.39 -15.59
C LEU A 8 8.25 -9.79 -16.62
N HIS A 9 6.96 -9.75 -16.28
CA HIS A 9 5.89 -9.18 -17.10
C HIS A 9 5.69 -7.72 -16.69
N LEU A 10 6.10 -6.78 -17.54
CA LEU A 10 6.21 -5.35 -17.24
C LEU A 10 5.42 -4.50 -18.26
N PRO A 11 5.01 -3.26 -17.91
CA PRO A 11 4.41 -2.33 -18.86
C PRO A 11 5.28 -2.10 -20.10
N GLU A 12 4.66 -2.05 -21.29
CA GLU A 12 5.34 -1.84 -22.58
C GLU A 12 6.26 -0.61 -22.56
N GLY A 13 5.76 0.52 -22.03
CA GLY A 13 6.53 1.76 -21.93
C GLY A 13 7.87 1.59 -21.20
N TRP A 14 7.94 0.73 -20.18
CA TRP A 14 9.20 0.46 -19.46
C TRP A 14 10.15 -0.46 -20.23
N LEU A 15 9.64 -1.26 -21.16
CA LEU A 15 10.46 -2.08 -22.05
C LEU A 15 11.04 -1.24 -23.19
N LEU A 16 10.25 -0.29 -23.71
CA LEU A 16 10.67 0.68 -24.71
C LEU A 16 11.66 1.71 -24.13
N ASP A 17 11.38 2.22 -22.93
CA ASP A 17 12.28 3.11 -22.18
C ASP A 17 12.60 2.55 -20.79
N ARG A 18 13.80 1.97 -20.69
CA ARG A 18 14.33 1.36 -19.47
C ARG A 18 14.53 2.36 -18.33
N SER A 19 14.59 3.67 -18.61
CA SER A 19 14.77 4.71 -17.60
C SER A 19 13.48 4.96 -16.79
N GLU A 20 12.31 4.67 -17.36
CA GLU A 20 11.02 4.76 -16.65
C GLU A 20 10.77 3.58 -15.71
N MET A 21 11.52 2.49 -15.88
CA MET A 21 11.37 1.29 -15.06
C MET A 21 11.81 1.54 -13.62
N PRO A 22 10.96 1.20 -12.62
CA PRO A 22 11.32 1.36 -11.22
C PRO A 22 12.62 0.63 -10.85
N PRO A 23 13.49 1.22 -10.01
CA PRO A 23 14.75 0.60 -9.59
C PRO A 23 14.64 -0.82 -9.03
N PHE A 24 13.45 -1.19 -8.52
CA PHE A 24 13.14 -2.54 -8.08
C PHE A 24 13.40 -3.61 -9.15
N TYR A 25 12.91 -3.40 -10.38
CA TYR A 25 13.05 -4.38 -11.46
C TYR A 25 14.49 -4.46 -11.99
N HIS A 26 15.19 -3.33 -12.06
CA HIS A 26 16.63 -3.30 -12.36
C HIS A 26 17.43 -4.12 -11.36
N LYS A 27 17.16 -3.96 -10.05
CA LYS A 27 17.82 -4.74 -8.99
C LYS A 27 17.47 -6.23 -9.05
N LEU A 28 16.23 -6.58 -9.42
CA LEU A 28 15.86 -7.98 -9.61
C LEU A 28 16.64 -8.61 -10.76
N GLN A 29 16.68 -7.95 -11.93
CA GLN A 29 17.40 -8.47 -13.09
C GLN A 29 18.87 -8.66 -12.81
N HIS A 30 19.54 -7.63 -12.29
CA HIS A 30 20.96 -7.69 -11.94
C HIS A 30 21.22 -8.80 -10.92
N GLY A 31 20.43 -8.87 -9.85
CA GLY A 31 20.63 -9.89 -8.83
C GLY A 31 20.31 -11.31 -9.32
N PHE A 32 19.38 -11.49 -10.26
CA PHE A 32 19.17 -12.81 -10.89
C PHE A 32 20.36 -13.19 -11.77
N GLU A 33 20.90 -12.25 -12.54
CA GLU A 33 22.11 -12.47 -13.34
C GLU A 33 23.31 -12.88 -12.47
N GLU A 34 23.56 -12.17 -11.36
CA GLU A 34 24.61 -12.52 -10.38
C GLU A 34 24.41 -13.91 -9.77
N LEU A 35 23.16 -14.36 -9.62
CA LEU A 35 22.82 -15.69 -9.11
C LEU A 35 22.82 -16.77 -10.21
N GLY A 36 23.16 -16.43 -11.45
CA GLY A 36 23.13 -17.32 -12.61
C GLY A 36 21.72 -17.76 -12.99
N ILE A 37 20.68 -17.02 -12.59
CA ILE A 37 19.28 -17.28 -12.91
C ILE A 37 18.94 -16.52 -14.19
N ARG A 38 18.56 -17.23 -15.26
CA ARG A 38 18.09 -16.57 -16.49
C ARG A 38 16.85 -15.73 -16.16
N CYS A 39 16.92 -14.43 -16.47
CA CYS A 39 15.81 -13.50 -16.35
C CYS A 39 15.46 -12.91 -17.71
N THR A 40 14.23 -13.07 -18.17
CA THR A 40 13.71 -12.42 -19.39
C THR A 40 12.64 -11.40 -19.05
N LEU A 41 12.39 -10.49 -19.98
CA LEU A 41 11.40 -9.43 -19.83
C LEU A 41 10.37 -9.55 -20.95
N GLU A 42 9.11 -9.42 -20.58
CA GLU A 42 7.99 -9.48 -21.51
C GLU A 42 7.00 -8.38 -21.17
N GLU A 43 6.27 -7.94 -22.20
CA GLU A 43 5.15 -7.03 -21.99
C GLU A 43 4.05 -7.74 -21.19
N VAL A 44 3.47 -7.02 -20.23
CA VAL A 44 2.38 -7.54 -19.41
C VAL A 44 1.06 -7.62 -20.18
N ASP A 45 0.87 -8.72 -20.92
CA ASP A 45 -0.42 -9.04 -21.54
C ASP A 45 -1.47 -9.36 -20.47
N ALA A 46 -2.62 -8.66 -20.54
CA ALA A 46 -3.73 -8.83 -19.61
C ALA A 46 -4.71 -9.93 -20.02
N SER A 47 -4.62 -10.44 -21.26
CA SER A 47 -5.69 -11.22 -21.87
C SER A 47 -5.70 -12.70 -21.42
N ASP A 48 -4.55 -13.36 -21.33
CA ASP A 48 -4.46 -14.77 -20.94
C ASP A 48 -3.13 -15.14 -20.25
N PRO A 49 -2.95 -14.72 -18.98
CA PRO A 49 -1.75 -15.06 -18.21
C PRO A 49 -1.59 -16.57 -17.98
N GLN A 50 -2.68 -17.34 -17.94
CA GLN A 50 -2.64 -18.77 -17.64
C GLN A 50 -2.05 -19.55 -18.82
N SER A 51 -2.53 -19.29 -20.04
CA SER A 51 -1.96 -19.90 -21.25
C SER A 51 -0.50 -19.49 -21.45
N ARG A 52 -0.16 -18.22 -21.18
CA ARG A 52 1.24 -17.78 -21.25
C ARG A 52 2.11 -18.60 -20.31
N ILE A 53 1.73 -18.78 -19.05
CA ILE A 53 2.52 -19.59 -18.10
C ILE A 53 2.58 -21.05 -18.55
N ALA A 54 1.51 -21.63 -19.07
CA ALA A 54 1.48 -23.02 -19.54
C ALA A 54 2.41 -23.27 -20.73
N GLY A 55 2.74 -22.24 -21.51
CA GLY A 55 3.60 -22.31 -22.70
C GLY A 55 5.07 -22.59 -22.43
N ASP A 56 5.54 -22.48 -21.18
CA ASP A 56 6.93 -22.79 -20.81
C ASP A 56 7.05 -23.48 -19.43
N ARG A 57 8.26 -23.47 -18.85
CA ARG A 57 8.55 -24.02 -17.52
C ARG A 57 9.17 -22.99 -16.59
N ASP A 58 9.12 -21.72 -16.94
CA ASP A 58 9.71 -20.64 -16.15
C ASP A 58 8.78 -20.19 -15.02
N PHE A 59 9.34 -19.40 -14.12
CA PHE A 59 8.58 -18.71 -13.10
C PHE A 59 8.24 -17.30 -13.56
N HIS A 60 7.02 -16.84 -13.31
CA HIS A 60 6.53 -15.56 -13.81
C HIS A 60 6.33 -14.55 -12.67
N ILE A 61 6.78 -13.32 -12.86
CA ILE A 61 6.50 -12.20 -11.96
C ILE A 61 5.73 -11.15 -12.73
N PHE A 62 4.48 -10.90 -12.33
CA PHE A 62 3.60 -9.95 -13.00
C PHE A 62 3.55 -8.61 -12.27
N ASN A 63 3.90 -7.52 -12.96
CA ASN A 63 3.73 -6.18 -12.42
C ASN A 63 2.24 -5.81 -12.36
N HIS A 64 1.76 -5.45 -11.18
CA HIS A 64 0.44 -4.86 -10.95
C HIS A 64 -0.74 -5.73 -11.40
N ARG A 65 -0.65 -7.05 -11.22
CA ARG A 65 -1.72 -8.02 -11.55
C ARG A 65 -2.23 -8.79 -10.31
N ARG A 66 -3.18 -9.69 -10.56
CA ARG A 66 -3.76 -10.66 -9.60
C ARG A 66 -3.75 -12.07 -10.22
N VAL A 67 -2.61 -12.48 -10.75
CA VAL A 67 -2.44 -13.81 -11.36
C VAL A 67 -2.18 -14.82 -10.25
N VAL A 68 -3.10 -15.77 -10.08
CA VAL A 68 -2.96 -16.88 -9.14
C VAL A 68 -2.52 -18.13 -9.91
N HIS A 69 -1.28 -18.55 -9.68
CA HIS A 69 -0.71 -19.76 -10.29
C HIS A 69 0.53 -20.24 -9.48
N PRO A 70 0.81 -21.55 -9.35
CA PRO A 70 1.97 -22.06 -8.60
C PRO A 70 3.35 -21.55 -9.06
N ARG A 71 3.43 -21.12 -10.32
CA ARG A 71 4.61 -20.51 -10.96
C ARG A 71 4.48 -18.99 -11.16
N ALA A 72 3.66 -18.31 -10.38
CA ALA A 72 3.47 -16.87 -10.52
C ALA A 72 3.55 -16.13 -9.19
N LEU A 73 4.12 -14.92 -9.21
CA LEU A 73 4.00 -13.93 -8.15
C LEU A 73 3.57 -12.58 -8.75
N ASN A 74 2.88 -11.77 -7.96
CA ASN A 74 2.41 -10.46 -8.33
C ASN A 74 3.23 -9.40 -7.61
N ALA A 75 3.84 -8.50 -8.38
CA ALA A 75 4.70 -7.45 -7.89
C ALA A 75 3.98 -6.09 -7.88
N GLY A 76 4.10 -5.34 -6.80
CA GLY A 76 3.57 -3.98 -6.72
C GLY A 76 4.05 -3.25 -5.48
N VAL A 77 4.10 -1.92 -5.53
CA VAL A 77 4.50 -1.10 -4.37
C VAL A 77 3.53 -1.35 -3.21
N ALA A 78 4.07 -1.80 -2.07
CA ALA A 78 3.34 -2.03 -0.83
C ALA A 78 3.16 -0.70 -0.09
N TYR A 79 2.27 0.15 -0.62
CA TYR A 79 1.90 1.48 -0.11
C TYR A 79 3.00 2.54 -0.14
N VAL A 80 4.16 2.28 0.45
CA VAL A 80 5.28 3.23 0.62
C VAL A 80 6.60 2.62 0.15
N TYR A 81 7.46 3.44 -0.47
CA TYR A 81 8.79 3.00 -0.87
C TYR A 81 9.71 2.78 0.35
N PRO A 82 10.64 1.81 0.27
CA PRO A 82 10.98 1.01 -0.90
C PRO A 82 10.34 -0.39 -0.87
N PHE A 83 9.17 -0.57 -0.24
CA PHE A 83 8.60 -1.89 -0.01
C PHE A 83 7.67 -2.34 -1.15
N TRP A 84 7.73 -3.63 -1.47
CA TRP A 84 6.96 -4.25 -2.54
C TRP A 84 6.23 -5.50 -2.05
N ASN A 85 4.95 -5.63 -2.43
CA ASN A 85 4.32 -6.94 -2.50
C ASN A 85 5.05 -7.74 -3.59
N LEU A 86 5.34 -9.00 -3.29
CA LEU A 86 5.74 -10.02 -4.25
C LEU A 86 5.08 -11.31 -3.77
N ASP A 87 3.87 -11.55 -4.27
CA ASP A 87 2.86 -12.34 -3.55
C ASP A 87 2.05 -13.25 -4.51
N PRO A 88 1.72 -14.48 -4.09
CA PRO A 88 1.10 -15.48 -4.96
C PRO A 88 -0.38 -15.22 -5.28
N GLN A 89 -1.06 -14.36 -4.53
CA GLN A 89 -2.48 -14.06 -4.76
C GLN A 89 -2.69 -12.74 -5.48
N GLY A 90 -1.90 -11.71 -5.15
CA GLY A 90 -2.09 -10.38 -5.71
C GLY A 90 -1.35 -9.32 -4.92
N ILE A 91 -1.78 -8.07 -5.05
CA ILE A 91 -1.16 -6.92 -4.38
C ILE A 91 -2.19 -6.15 -3.55
N ARG A 92 -1.72 -5.45 -2.51
CA ARG A 92 -2.56 -4.63 -1.62
C ARG A 92 -3.76 -5.42 -1.12
N ALA A 93 -4.99 -4.93 -1.28
CA ALA A 93 -6.21 -5.62 -0.83
C ALA A 93 -6.36 -7.09 -1.27
N HIS A 94 -5.63 -7.53 -2.31
CA HIS A 94 -5.66 -8.91 -2.83
C HIS A 94 -4.38 -9.69 -2.55
N SER A 95 -3.45 -9.14 -1.76
CA SER A 95 -2.26 -9.86 -1.32
C SER A 95 -2.67 -10.89 -0.27
N SER A 96 -2.03 -12.05 -0.30
CA SER A 96 -2.18 -13.10 0.72
C SER A 96 -1.89 -12.62 2.15
N ILE A 97 -1.19 -11.49 2.30
CA ILE A 97 -0.93 -10.84 3.60
C ILE A 97 -2.23 -10.54 4.35
N ALA A 98 -3.32 -10.22 3.66
CA ALA A 98 -4.62 -9.95 4.27
C ALA A 98 -5.12 -11.13 5.12
N ASP A 99 -4.82 -12.36 4.70
CA ASP A 99 -5.27 -13.58 5.39
C ASP A 99 -4.24 -14.10 6.42
N MET A 100 -3.07 -13.47 6.51
CA MET A 100 -2.01 -13.93 7.41
C MET A 100 -2.27 -13.50 8.86
N PRO A 101 -2.20 -14.41 9.85
CA PRO A 101 -2.43 -14.03 11.23
C PRO A 101 -1.30 -13.14 11.78
N PHE A 102 -1.61 -11.87 12.08
CA PHE A 102 -0.71 -11.01 12.84
C PHE A 102 -0.68 -11.38 14.32
N ARG A 103 0.45 -11.94 14.78
CA ARG A 103 0.67 -12.30 16.20
C ARG A 103 1.76 -11.42 16.81
N ALA A 104 1.35 -10.33 17.45
CA ALA A 104 2.27 -9.32 18.00
C ALA A 104 3.32 -9.87 18.99
N HIS A 105 3.01 -10.91 19.76
CA HIS A 105 3.96 -11.53 20.69
C HIS A 105 5.12 -12.26 19.96
N LYS A 106 4.94 -12.64 18.68
CA LYS A 106 5.99 -13.27 17.85
C LYS A 106 6.90 -12.25 17.15
N VAL A 107 6.69 -10.95 17.39
CA VAL A 107 7.50 -9.87 16.82
C VAL A 107 8.39 -9.28 17.89
N ASP A 108 9.70 -9.29 17.61
CA ASP A 108 10.74 -8.66 18.41
C ASP A 108 10.45 -7.15 18.57
N GLY A 109 10.28 -6.71 19.82
CA GLY A 109 9.89 -5.34 20.13
C GLY A 109 11.00 -4.32 19.85
N ASP A 110 12.26 -4.67 20.06
CA ASP A 110 13.40 -3.79 19.86
C ASP A 110 13.66 -3.55 18.38
N LYS A 111 13.69 -4.64 17.59
CA LYS A 111 13.80 -4.54 16.12
C LYS A 111 12.65 -3.74 15.53
N ALA A 112 11.44 -3.96 16.02
CA ALA A 112 10.26 -3.24 15.58
C ALA A 112 10.31 -1.73 15.90
N ARG A 113 10.75 -1.35 17.11
CA ARG A 113 10.92 0.05 17.48
C ARG A 113 12.01 0.74 16.65
N ALA A 114 13.16 0.09 16.48
CA ALA A 114 14.24 0.61 15.67
C ALA A 114 13.81 0.79 14.20
N PHE A 115 13.06 -0.17 13.66
CA PHE A 115 12.48 -0.08 12.32
C PHE A 115 11.50 1.09 12.19
N LEU A 116 10.54 1.22 13.11
CA LEU A 116 9.60 2.34 13.11
C LEU A 116 10.32 3.69 13.21
N GLY A 117 11.35 3.80 14.04
CA GLY A 117 12.17 5.01 14.14
C GLY A 117 12.79 5.41 12.80
N LYS A 118 13.44 4.45 12.10
CA LYS A 118 14.00 4.69 10.77
C LYS A 118 12.93 5.06 9.74
N LEU A 119 11.79 4.39 9.77
CA LEU A 119 10.69 4.65 8.84
C LEU A 119 10.11 6.06 9.04
N ARG A 120 9.88 6.47 10.30
CA ARG A 120 9.46 7.84 10.64
C ARG A 120 10.50 8.88 10.23
N GLY A 121 11.78 8.62 10.51
CA GLY A 121 12.87 9.52 10.14
C GLY A 121 12.97 9.76 8.64
N ARG A 122 12.62 8.77 7.82
CA ARG A 122 12.62 8.89 6.35
C ARG A 122 11.36 9.55 5.79
N TRP A 123 10.19 9.24 6.35
CA TRP A 123 8.90 9.67 5.80
C TRP A 123 8.32 10.85 6.57
N ALA A 124 7.90 10.59 7.82
CA ALA A 124 7.19 11.57 8.64
C ALA A 124 8.04 12.82 8.93
N GLU A 125 9.31 12.65 9.34
CA GLU A 125 10.18 13.77 9.73
C GLU A 125 10.64 14.58 8.51
N GLN A 126 10.81 13.93 7.35
CA GLN A 126 11.12 14.61 6.08
C GLN A 126 9.88 15.12 5.35
N ARG A 127 8.68 14.94 5.93
CA ARG A 127 7.39 15.34 5.32
C ARG A 127 7.17 14.71 3.92
N GLN A 128 7.71 13.52 3.68
CA GLN A 128 7.63 12.81 2.40
C GLN A 128 6.51 11.79 2.40
N SER A 129 5.65 11.84 1.38
CA SER A 129 4.60 10.86 1.14
C SER A 129 4.76 10.21 -0.24
N ARG A 130 3.86 9.30 -0.60
CA ARG A 130 3.88 8.57 -1.88
C ARG A 130 3.77 9.52 -3.08
N TYR A 131 2.98 10.57 -2.92
CA TYR A 131 2.82 11.64 -3.90
C TYR A 131 3.44 12.92 -3.38
N ALA A 132 3.90 13.79 -4.29
CA ALA A 132 4.42 15.11 -3.95
C ALA A 132 3.46 15.85 -3.01
N GLN A 133 4.01 16.47 -1.98
CA GLN A 133 3.27 17.22 -0.97
C GLN A 133 3.70 18.69 -1.02
N PRO A 134 2.82 19.63 -0.65
CA PRO A 134 3.23 21.01 -0.46
C PRO A 134 4.28 21.12 0.65
N GLU A 135 5.21 22.05 0.46
CA GLU A 135 6.23 22.39 1.45
C GLU A 135 5.63 23.25 2.57
N ASP A 136 4.75 24.18 2.18
CA ASP A 136 4.05 25.09 3.08
C ASP A 136 3.30 24.35 4.19
N ARG A 137 3.32 24.96 5.37
CA ARG A 137 2.58 24.49 6.52
C ARG A 137 1.22 25.18 6.56
N GLU A 138 0.21 24.38 6.85
CA GLU A 138 -1.15 24.84 7.09
C GLU A 138 -1.46 24.63 8.58
N ASP A 139 -2.19 25.58 9.18
CA ASP A 139 -2.66 25.43 10.55
C ASP A 139 -3.81 24.42 10.59
N ILE A 140 -3.48 23.19 10.99
CA ILE A 140 -4.46 22.11 11.12
C ILE A 140 -5.09 22.14 12.51
N PRO A 141 -6.44 22.14 12.64
CA PRO A 141 -7.10 22.06 13.93
C PRO A 141 -6.65 20.85 14.75
N GLU A 142 -6.32 21.07 16.02
CA GLU A 142 -6.05 19.99 16.96
C GLU A 142 -7.31 19.15 17.23
N ASN A 143 -7.11 17.91 17.65
CA ASN A 143 -8.19 16.97 17.97
C ASN A 143 -9.16 16.70 16.81
N ALA A 144 -8.71 16.94 15.58
CA ALA A 144 -9.51 16.67 14.38
C ALA A 144 -9.57 15.17 14.06
N VAL A 145 -10.66 14.73 13.45
CA VAL A 145 -10.66 13.49 12.66
C VAL A 145 -10.24 13.84 11.23
N ALA A 146 -9.22 13.16 10.73
CA ALA A 146 -8.73 13.37 9.38
C ALA A 146 -9.36 12.37 8.40
N VAL A 147 -9.94 12.88 7.32
CA VAL A 147 -10.53 12.10 6.22
C VAL A 147 -9.68 12.28 4.98
N PHE A 148 -9.16 11.19 4.43
CA PHE A 148 -8.35 11.25 3.20
C PHE A 148 -9.09 10.61 2.04
N PHE A 149 -9.36 11.42 1.02
CA PHE A 149 -9.94 10.97 -0.24
C PHE A 149 -8.90 10.25 -1.09
N GLN A 150 -9.41 9.55 -2.09
CA GLN A 150 -8.62 8.78 -3.05
C GLN A 150 -9.22 8.98 -4.43
N SER A 151 -8.39 8.97 -5.48
CA SER A 151 -8.89 9.07 -6.86
C SER A 151 -9.87 7.91 -7.17
N GLU A 152 -11.00 8.23 -7.81
CA GLU A 152 -12.02 7.25 -8.22
C GLU A 152 -11.85 6.79 -9.68
N GLY A 153 -11.28 7.63 -10.56
CA GLY A 153 -11.14 7.34 -11.99
C GLY A 153 -10.21 6.18 -12.38
N HIS A 154 -9.45 5.61 -11.45
CA HIS A 154 -8.66 4.39 -11.66
C HIS A 154 -9.14 3.20 -10.80
N ARG A 155 -10.29 3.35 -10.13
CA ARG A 155 -10.88 2.27 -9.35
C ARG A 155 -11.62 1.35 -10.33
N GLY A 156 -10.97 0.26 -10.75
CA GLY A 156 -11.74 -0.89 -11.18
C GLY A 156 -12.73 -1.21 -10.05
N VAL A 157 -14.02 -1.30 -10.37
CA VAL A 157 -15.14 -1.43 -9.41
C VAL A 157 -15.15 -2.81 -8.72
N ASP A 158 -14.00 -3.48 -8.66
CA ASP A 158 -13.81 -4.71 -7.92
C ASP A 158 -13.80 -4.38 -6.43
N GLU A 159 -14.98 -4.48 -5.80
CA GLU A 159 -15.32 -4.97 -4.45
C GLU A 159 -14.48 -4.55 -3.22
N THR A 160 -13.49 -3.69 -3.38
CA THR A 160 -12.52 -3.30 -2.35
C THR A 160 -12.94 -2.06 -1.57
N CYS A 161 -14.04 -1.43 -1.94
CA CYS A 161 -14.63 -0.29 -1.23
C CYS A 161 -15.94 -0.75 -0.58
N PHE A 162 -16.15 -0.43 0.68
CA PHE A 162 -17.43 -0.68 1.34
C PHE A 162 -18.38 0.53 1.29
N MET A 163 -17.81 1.71 1.05
CA MET A 163 -18.54 2.96 0.89
C MET A 163 -17.75 3.89 -0.04
N ASP A 164 -18.45 4.84 -0.65
CA ASP A 164 -17.81 5.90 -1.44
C ASP A 164 -17.22 7.01 -0.54
N ARG A 165 -16.52 7.95 -1.16
CA ARG A 165 -15.88 9.07 -0.44
C ARG A 165 -16.88 9.97 0.32
N TRP A 166 -18.09 10.09 -0.18
CA TRP A 166 -19.11 11.00 0.33
C TRP A 166 -19.86 10.38 1.50
N GLN A 167 -20.27 9.12 1.37
CA GLN A 167 -20.77 8.30 2.47
C GLN A 167 -19.78 8.29 3.63
N MET A 168 -18.48 8.11 3.34
CA MET A 168 -17.41 8.18 4.35
C MET A 168 -17.32 9.55 5.02
N LEU A 169 -17.33 10.65 4.25
CA LEU A 169 -17.24 12.01 4.80
C LEU A 169 -18.46 12.37 5.63
N GLU A 170 -19.67 12.11 5.13
CA GLU A 170 -20.94 12.41 5.78
C GLU A 170 -21.09 11.62 7.08
N ALA A 171 -20.80 10.31 7.05
CA ALA A 171 -20.77 9.48 8.27
C ALA A 171 -19.71 9.97 9.27
N THR A 172 -18.56 10.46 8.80
CA THR A 172 -17.54 11.04 9.69
C THR A 172 -18.03 12.31 10.37
N LEU A 173 -18.67 13.21 9.63
CA LEU A 173 -19.25 14.45 10.14
C LEU A 173 -20.38 14.21 11.14
N LEU A 174 -21.16 13.14 10.95
CA LEU A 174 -22.21 12.71 11.89
C LEU A 174 -21.63 12.05 13.14
N GLY A 175 -20.61 11.19 12.98
CA GLY A 175 -20.03 10.40 14.06
C GLY A 175 -19.03 11.14 14.95
N TRP A 176 -18.50 12.28 14.51
CA TRP A 176 -17.53 13.06 15.26
C TRP A 176 -18.03 14.47 15.60
N PRO A 177 -18.08 14.86 16.90
CA PRO A 177 -18.57 16.17 17.30
C PRO A 177 -17.53 17.30 17.13
N GLY A 178 -16.25 16.97 16.94
CA GLY A 178 -15.17 17.95 16.80
C GLY A 178 -14.87 18.35 15.35
N PRO A 179 -13.70 18.99 15.12
CA PRO A 179 -13.24 19.33 13.77
C PRO A 179 -13.05 18.07 12.91
N VAL A 180 -13.41 18.17 11.63
CA VAL A 180 -13.12 17.15 10.62
C VAL A 180 -12.26 17.80 9.55
N VAL A 181 -11.07 17.27 9.30
CA VAL A 181 -10.16 17.75 8.25
C VAL A 181 -10.26 16.79 7.09
N VAL A 182 -10.76 17.26 5.94
CA VAL A 182 -10.79 16.47 4.71
C VAL A 182 -9.67 16.91 3.78
N LYS A 183 -8.88 15.94 3.32
CA LYS A 183 -7.87 16.17 2.28
C LYS A 183 -8.28 15.46 0.99
N PRO A 184 -8.58 16.22 -0.09
CA PRO A 184 -8.76 15.68 -1.43
C PRO A 184 -7.52 14.92 -1.92
N HIS A 185 -7.70 14.02 -2.89
CA HIS A 185 -6.57 13.32 -3.49
C HIS A 185 -5.72 14.28 -4.35
N PRO A 186 -4.38 14.24 -4.34
CA PRO A 186 -3.54 15.19 -5.08
C PRO A 186 -3.67 15.11 -6.61
N ARG A 187 -4.26 14.01 -7.12
CA ARG A 187 -4.61 13.83 -8.54
C ARG A 187 -6.11 14.01 -8.81
N GLU A 188 -6.84 14.58 -7.86
CA GLU A 188 -8.23 14.93 -8.09
C GLU A 188 -8.27 16.16 -9.00
N MET A 189 -8.82 15.99 -10.18
CA MET A 189 -8.89 17.02 -11.22
C MET A 189 -10.34 17.46 -11.47
N GLU A 190 -11.31 16.76 -10.89
CA GLU A 190 -12.72 17.04 -11.09
C GLU A 190 -13.17 18.23 -10.22
N GLU A 191 -13.46 19.36 -10.86
CA GLU A 191 -13.97 20.56 -10.21
C GLU A 191 -15.24 20.29 -9.37
N ALA A 192 -16.11 19.39 -9.85
CA ALA A 192 -17.33 18.99 -9.17
C ALA A 192 -17.08 18.46 -7.74
N VAL A 193 -15.93 17.83 -7.49
CA VAL A 193 -15.55 17.33 -6.16
C VAL A 193 -15.28 18.49 -5.21
N PHE A 194 -14.59 19.53 -5.67
CA PHE A 194 -14.32 20.72 -4.86
C PHE A 194 -15.58 21.54 -4.60
N VAL A 195 -16.45 21.70 -5.61
CA VAL A 195 -17.76 22.35 -5.46
C VAL A 195 -18.58 21.64 -4.38
N ARG A 196 -18.71 20.31 -4.46
CA ARG A 196 -19.46 19.54 -3.44
C ARG A 196 -18.82 19.64 -2.06
N LEU A 197 -17.50 19.67 -1.94
CA LEU A 197 -16.83 19.87 -0.65
C LEU A 197 -17.18 21.23 -0.03
N LEU A 198 -17.19 22.31 -0.83
CA LEU A 198 -17.60 23.65 -0.36
C LEU A 198 -19.06 23.67 0.09
N GLU A 199 -19.96 22.99 -0.62
CA GLU A 199 -21.37 22.85 -0.22
C GLU A 199 -21.54 22.07 1.09
N VAL A 200 -20.74 21.02 1.30
CA VAL A 200 -20.72 20.29 2.58
C VAL A 200 -20.17 21.19 3.69
N GLN A 201 -19.09 21.93 3.43
CA GLN A 201 -18.48 22.84 4.40
C GLN A 201 -19.44 23.95 4.83
N ALA A 202 -20.21 24.52 3.90
CA ALA A 202 -21.23 25.53 4.21
C ALA A 202 -22.30 25.01 5.18
N ARG A 203 -22.64 23.71 5.10
CA ARG A 203 -23.59 23.05 6.02
C ARG A 203 -22.95 22.56 7.32
N HIS A 204 -21.64 22.34 7.32
CA HIS A 204 -20.88 21.83 8.45
C HIS A 204 -19.65 22.72 8.71
N PRO A 205 -19.79 23.81 9.49
CA PRO A 205 -18.69 24.75 9.77
C PRO A 205 -17.46 24.13 10.45
N ARG A 206 -17.59 22.90 10.99
CA ARG A 206 -16.50 22.11 11.58
C ARG A 206 -15.64 21.37 10.53
N LEU A 207 -16.07 21.36 9.27
CA LEU A 207 -15.32 20.76 8.17
C LEU A 207 -14.24 21.74 7.71
N VAL A 208 -12.99 21.28 7.71
CA VAL A 208 -11.84 21.99 7.15
C VAL A 208 -11.37 21.23 5.92
N ILE A 209 -11.39 21.88 4.76
CA ILE A 209 -10.83 21.33 3.53
C ILE A 209 -9.37 21.74 3.49
N SER A 210 -8.45 20.77 3.58
CA SER A 210 -7.01 21.02 3.61
C SER A 210 -6.32 20.42 2.40
N GLN A 211 -5.41 21.19 1.80
CA GLN A 211 -4.46 20.68 0.80
C GLN A 211 -3.06 20.46 1.40
N GLY A 212 -2.83 20.93 2.64
CA GLY A 212 -1.57 20.86 3.38
C GLY A 212 -0.99 19.45 3.55
N ASN A 213 0.30 19.37 3.88
CA ASN A 213 1.05 18.13 3.89
C ASN A 213 0.38 17.03 4.74
N ILE A 214 0.30 15.81 4.22
CA ILE A 214 -0.31 14.66 4.91
C ILE A 214 0.26 14.50 6.33
N HIS A 215 1.57 14.67 6.54
CA HIS A 215 2.17 14.47 7.85
C HIS A 215 1.84 15.57 8.87
N ASP A 216 1.48 16.77 8.43
CA ASP A 216 0.96 17.82 9.32
C ASP A 216 -0.43 17.46 9.82
N ILE A 217 -1.30 17.05 8.89
CA ILE A 217 -2.65 16.60 9.21
C ILE A 217 -2.62 15.39 10.15
N LEU A 218 -1.75 14.42 9.86
CA LEU A 218 -1.58 13.23 10.70
C LEU A 218 -1.06 13.58 12.09
N SER A 219 -0.17 14.57 12.22
CA SER A 219 0.35 14.99 13.52
C SER A 219 -0.75 15.58 14.42
N ALA A 220 -1.64 16.41 13.85
CA ALA A 220 -2.71 17.10 14.57
C ALA A 220 -3.95 16.22 14.85
N CYS A 221 -4.23 15.21 14.01
CA CYS A 221 -5.46 14.43 14.13
C CYS A 221 -5.47 13.45 15.32
N VAL A 222 -6.65 13.07 15.80
CA VAL A 222 -6.85 12.01 16.80
C VAL A 222 -7.20 10.66 16.18
N ARG A 223 -7.72 10.67 14.95
CA ARG A 223 -8.09 9.48 14.19
C ARG A 223 -8.06 9.77 12.70
N VAL A 224 -7.80 8.72 11.93
CA VAL A 224 -7.78 8.77 10.47
C VAL A 224 -8.90 7.89 9.92
N VAL A 225 -9.64 8.40 8.95
CA VAL A 225 -10.65 7.67 8.19
C VAL A 225 -10.24 7.69 6.72
N THR A 226 -10.18 6.51 6.10
CA THR A 226 -9.90 6.38 4.68
C THR A 226 -10.45 5.05 4.17
N ILE A 227 -10.74 4.94 2.88
CA ILE A 227 -11.25 3.68 2.30
C ILE A 227 -10.16 2.61 2.35
N ASN A 228 -9.11 2.74 1.55
CA ASN A 228 -8.01 1.76 1.45
C ASN A 228 -6.67 2.43 1.05
N SER A 229 -6.49 3.71 1.43
CA SER A 229 -5.37 4.53 0.99
C SER A 229 -4.07 4.18 1.72
N ALA A 230 -2.94 4.39 1.04
CA ALA A 230 -1.59 4.31 1.63
C ALA A 230 -1.43 5.20 2.87
N VAL A 231 -2.20 6.28 2.98
CA VAL A 231 -2.18 7.16 4.15
C VAL A 231 -2.54 6.42 5.45
N GLY A 232 -3.26 5.29 5.40
CA GLY A 232 -3.49 4.46 6.58
C GLY A 232 -2.20 3.87 7.14
N ILE A 233 -1.24 3.50 6.29
CA ILE A 233 0.11 3.10 6.71
C ILE A 233 0.87 4.29 7.30
N GLU A 234 0.79 5.47 6.66
CA GLU A 234 1.45 6.69 7.15
C GLU A 234 0.90 7.12 8.52
N ALA A 235 -0.41 6.95 8.74
CA ALA A 235 -1.06 7.15 10.03
C ALA A 235 -0.49 6.21 11.11
N TYR A 236 -0.20 4.95 10.79
CA TYR A 236 0.48 4.04 11.73
C TYR A 236 1.90 4.51 12.07
N MET A 237 2.61 5.17 11.16
CA MET A 237 3.91 5.79 11.48
C MET A 237 3.78 6.89 12.52
N HIS A 238 2.65 7.61 12.49
CA HIS A 238 2.24 8.62 13.49
C HIS A 238 1.53 8.03 14.70
N ARG A 239 1.39 6.70 14.78
CA ARG A 239 0.68 5.98 15.85
C ARG A 239 -0.77 6.43 15.99
N LYS A 240 -1.40 6.78 14.88
CA LYS A 240 -2.80 7.22 14.84
C LYS A 240 -3.71 6.02 14.55
N PRO A 241 -4.84 5.88 15.25
CA PRO A 241 -5.84 4.87 14.93
C PRO A 241 -6.46 5.16 13.56
N VAL A 242 -6.69 4.10 12.79
CA VAL A 242 -7.25 4.15 11.44
C VAL A 242 -8.57 3.41 11.43
N ILE A 243 -9.61 4.03 10.86
CA ILE A 243 -10.83 3.36 10.44
C ILE A 243 -10.76 3.21 8.92
N LEU A 244 -10.81 1.95 8.46
CA LEU A 244 -10.85 1.59 7.06
C LEU A 244 -12.29 1.45 6.58
N CYS A 245 -12.56 2.04 5.42
CA CYS A 245 -13.86 2.00 4.75
C CYS A 245 -13.81 1.14 3.47
N GLY A 246 -12.79 0.30 3.36
CA GLY A 246 -12.52 -0.61 2.25
C GLY A 246 -11.54 -1.70 2.66
N GLN A 247 -11.35 -2.67 1.77
CA GLN A 247 -10.45 -3.79 1.94
C GLN A 247 -8.99 -3.36 1.81
N THR A 248 -8.13 -3.87 2.68
CA THR A 248 -6.67 -3.71 2.62
C THR A 248 -5.99 -4.96 3.16
N ASP A 249 -4.76 -5.23 2.74
CA ASP A 249 -3.88 -6.23 3.40
C ASP A 249 -3.25 -5.67 4.70
N PHE A 250 -3.46 -4.39 5.02
CA PHE A 250 -2.97 -3.77 6.24
C PHE A 250 -4.02 -3.58 7.36
N HIS A 251 -5.19 -4.21 7.25
CA HIS A 251 -6.33 -3.99 8.15
C HIS A 251 -6.16 -4.51 9.59
N HIS A 252 -5.21 -5.41 9.87
CA HIS A 252 -5.09 -6.15 11.13
C HIS A 252 -5.07 -5.32 12.43
N ILE A 253 -4.67 -4.05 12.37
CA ILE A 253 -4.66 -3.14 13.53
C ILE A 253 -5.54 -1.90 13.32
N ALA A 254 -6.32 -1.86 12.25
CA ALA A 254 -7.35 -0.86 12.00
C ALA A 254 -8.69 -1.35 12.56
N ASP A 255 -9.60 -0.41 12.78
CA ASP A 255 -11.02 -0.74 12.79
C ASP A 255 -11.53 -0.70 11.35
N THR A 256 -12.55 -1.49 11.02
CA THR A 256 -13.13 -1.52 9.67
C THR A 256 -14.61 -1.21 9.77
N ALA A 257 -15.06 -0.21 9.02
CA ALA A 257 -16.47 0.11 8.82
C ALA A 257 -16.91 -0.35 7.43
N ARG A 258 -17.93 -1.20 7.36
CA ARG A 258 -18.51 -1.69 6.11
C ARG A 258 -19.75 -0.89 5.68
N ALA A 259 -20.27 -0.04 6.56
CA ALA A 259 -21.42 0.82 6.29
C ALA A 259 -21.31 2.15 7.07
N PRO A 260 -22.02 3.22 6.65
CA PRO A 260 -22.05 4.51 7.35
C PRO A 260 -22.34 4.41 8.85
N ASP A 261 -23.34 3.62 9.26
CA ASP A 261 -23.72 3.47 10.67
C ASP A 261 -22.62 2.82 11.52
N GLU A 262 -21.86 1.88 10.94
CA GLU A 262 -20.70 1.29 11.61
C GLU A 262 -19.57 2.31 11.79
N LEU A 263 -19.33 3.16 10.79
CA LEU A 263 -18.35 4.24 10.88
C LEU A 263 -18.73 5.24 11.98
N ILE A 264 -20.00 5.66 12.02
CA ILE A 264 -20.55 6.52 13.08
C ILE A 264 -20.33 5.88 14.46
N ALA A 265 -20.70 4.61 14.61
CA ALA A 265 -20.55 3.88 15.87
C ALA A 265 -19.08 3.73 16.31
N LEU A 266 -18.16 3.53 15.36
CA LEU A 266 -16.72 3.46 15.65
C LEU A 266 -16.18 4.82 16.10
N LEU A 267 -16.57 5.92 15.43
CA LEU A 267 -16.14 7.28 15.78
C LEU A 267 -16.58 7.70 17.19
N GLY A 268 -17.74 7.21 17.66
CA GLY A 268 -18.22 7.43 19.02
C GLY A 268 -17.46 6.67 20.12
N LYS A 269 -16.59 5.72 19.77
CA LYS A 269 -15.81 4.92 20.74
C LYS A 269 -14.40 5.49 20.93
N ALA A 270 -13.87 5.39 22.14
CA ALA A 270 -12.45 5.66 22.38
C ALA A 270 -11.58 4.66 21.60
N PRO A 271 -10.49 5.11 20.95
CA PRO A 271 -9.65 4.20 20.18
C PRO A 271 -8.87 3.29 21.13
N ALA A 272 -8.93 1.99 20.91
CA ALA A 272 -8.14 1.05 21.69
C ALA A 272 -6.65 1.10 21.27
N GLY A 273 -5.75 0.87 22.22
CA GLY A 273 -4.31 0.86 21.97
C GLY A 273 -3.91 -0.16 20.91
N ARG A 274 -2.93 0.19 20.07
CA ARG A 274 -2.39 -0.66 18.99
C ARG A 274 -0.88 -0.80 19.09
N VAL A 275 -0.35 -1.89 18.53
CA VAL A 275 1.08 -2.22 18.52
C VAL A 275 1.76 -1.82 17.20
N TYR A 276 1.67 -0.54 16.84
CA TYR A 276 2.10 0.00 15.52
C TYR A 276 3.49 -0.44 15.07
N ALA A 277 4.50 -0.33 15.95
CA ALA A 277 5.87 -0.69 15.61
C ALA A 277 6.00 -2.16 15.19
N LYS A 278 5.41 -3.07 15.98
CA LYS A 278 5.44 -4.51 15.72
C LYS A 278 4.68 -4.86 14.46
N TYR A 279 3.57 -4.17 14.23
CA TYR A 279 2.77 -4.38 13.04
C TYR A 279 3.50 -3.96 11.77
N LEU A 280 4.03 -2.74 11.73
CA LEU A 280 4.76 -2.25 10.56
C LEU A 280 6.02 -3.08 10.28
N TYR A 281 6.71 -3.55 11.32
CA TYR A 281 7.83 -4.49 11.15
C TYR A 281 7.37 -5.83 10.57
N TRP A 282 6.28 -6.41 11.08
CA TRP A 282 5.73 -7.65 10.55
C TRP A 282 5.32 -7.49 9.08
N TYR A 283 4.55 -6.44 8.78
CA TYR A 283 4.06 -6.16 7.45
C TYR A 283 5.23 -5.97 6.46
N PHE A 284 6.13 -5.02 6.73
CA PHE A 284 7.20 -4.68 5.78
C PHE A 284 8.38 -5.63 5.81
N CYS A 285 8.94 -5.90 7.00
CA CYS A 285 10.20 -6.66 7.08
C CYS A 285 10.00 -8.18 6.95
N ARG A 286 8.81 -8.71 7.24
CA ARG A 286 8.55 -10.16 7.10
C ARG A 286 7.74 -10.50 5.87
N ASN A 287 6.80 -9.64 5.47
CA ASN A 287 5.84 -9.98 4.43
C ASN A 287 5.99 -9.20 3.12
N CYS A 288 6.85 -8.19 3.04
CA CYS A 288 7.20 -7.51 1.78
C CYS A 288 8.63 -7.85 1.33
N VAL A 289 8.98 -7.40 0.12
CA VAL A 289 10.37 -7.26 -0.34
C VAL A 289 10.82 -5.83 -0.08
N ASP A 290 11.96 -5.66 0.59
CA ASP A 290 12.58 -4.37 0.82
C ASP A 290 13.59 -4.05 -0.29
N ALA A 291 13.19 -3.19 -1.23
CA ALA A 291 14.03 -2.75 -2.34
C ALA A 291 15.09 -1.72 -1.94
N GLY A 292 15.13 -1.30 -0.67
CA GLY A 292 16.20 -0.49 -0.09
C GLY A 292 17.44 -1.32 0.26
N ARG A 293 17.31 -2.65 0.34
CA ARG A 293 18.43 -3.58 0.57
C ARG A 293 19.14 -3.90 -0.76
N ALA A 294 20.38 -4.35 -0.65
CA ALA A 294 21.15 -4.85 -1.80
C ALA A 294 20.60 -6.21 -2.30
N ASP A 295 20.27 -7.12 -1.37
CA ASP A 295 19.73 -8.46 -1.67
C ASP A 295 18.25 -8.44 -2.07
N VAL A 296 17.89 -7.79 -3.19
CA VAL A 296 16.50 -7.83 -3.69
C VAL A 296 16.20 -9.17 -4.35
N ALA A 297 17.11 -9.69 -5.18
CA ALA A 297 16.93 -10.96 -5.87
C ALA A 297 16.86 -12.14 -4.91
N GLY A 298 17.70 -12.23 -3.87
CA GLY A 298 17.60 -13.32 -2.90
C GLY A 298 16.31 -13.26 -2.07
N GLN A 299 15.75 -12.07 -1.80
CA GLN A 299 14.40 -11.95 -1.23
C GLN A 299 13.33 -12.52 -2.17
N ALA A 300 13.45 -12.28 -3.49
CA ALA A 300 12.53 -12.83 -4.48
C ALA A 300 12.68 -14.35 -4.63
N VAL A 301 13.91 -14.86 -4.70
CA VAL A 301 14.21 -16.30 -4.76
C VAL A 301 13.55 -17.05 -3.60
N ARG A 302 13.71 -16.56 -2.36
CA ARG A 302 13.07 -17.19 -1.19
C ARG A 302 11.55 -17.29 -1.31
N ARG A 303 10.92 -16.32 -1.99
CA ARG A 303 9.46 -16.32 -2.22
C ARG A 303 9.05 -17.24 -3.35
N ILE A 304 9.86 -17.34 -4.39
CA ILE A 304 9.68 -18.30 -5.49
C ILE A 304 9.81 -19.73 -4.96
N GLU A 305 10.89 -20.03 -4.23
CA GLU A 305 11.13 -21.35 -3.63
C GLU A 305 10.02 -21.74 -2.64
N ALA A 306 9.44 -20.77 -1.94
CA ALA A 306 8.30 -21.00 -1.04
C ALA A 306 7.02 -21.46 -1.77
N THR A 307 6.92 -21.30 -3.09
CA THR A 307 5.82 -21.90 -3.87
C THR A 307 6.07 -23.36 -4.25
N GLY A 308 7.26 -23.89 -3.93
CA GLY A 308 7.72 -25.21 -4.36
C GLY A 308 8.41 -25.22 -5.73
N PHE A 309 8.65 -24.05 -6.32
CA PHE A 309 9.36 -23.96 -7.60
C PHE A 309 10.88 -23.95 -7.41
N GLU A 310 11.58 -24.83 -8.12
CA GLU A 310 13.05 -24.90 -8.11
C GLU A 310 13.65 -24.08 -9.26
N LEU A 311 14.37 -23.02 -8.92
CA LEU A 311 15.09 -22.20 -9.89
C LEU A 311 16.37 -22.88 -10.34
N VAL A 312 16.61 -22.89 -11.65
CA VAL A 312 17.88 -23.36 -12.21
C VAL A 312 18.90 -22.23 -12.13
N ARG A 313 19.97 -22.46 -11.35
CA ARG A 313 21.12 -21.56 -11.26
C ARG A 313 22.21 -22.10 -12.18
N GLY A 314 22.82 -21.23 -13.00
CA GLY A 314 24.04 -21.56 -13.72
C GLY A 314 25.13 -21.96 -12.72
N ASN A 315 25.94 -22.96 -13.06
CA ASN A 315 27.16 -23.22 -12.30
C ASN A 315 28.04 -21.98 -12.44
N GLY A 316 28.14 -21.19 -11.37
CA GLY A 316 29.17 -20.15 -11.28
C GLY A 316 30.53 -20.83 -11.44
N GLY A 317 31.28 -20.40 -12.45
CA GLY A 317 32.70 -20.74 -12.60
C GLY A 317 33.54 -20.10 -11.51
#